data_AF-A0A7C5EEI2-F1
#
_entry.id   AF-A0A7C5EEI2-F1
#
_cell.length_a   1.000
_cell.length_b   1.000
_cell.length_c   1.000
_cell.angle_alpha   90.00
_cell.angle_beta   90.00
_cell.angle_gamma   90.00
#
_symmetry.space_group_name_H-M   'P 1'
#
loop_
_entity.id
_entity.type
_entity.pdbx_description
1 polymer ?
#
loop_
_entity_poly.entity_id
_entity_poly.type
_entity_poly.pdbx_seq_one_letter_code
_entity_poly.pdbx_strand_id
1 'polypeptide(L)'
;MTDPLEIGVATDVGQVRTENQDHYCVLATDPMTEAGRKGTMVVVADGMGGHSGGQVASHTAIDAIAETFGKTEKTSLRDILEEAILAGNRAVRKKAQDDAKIRDMGTTCVALLVRGEHVVVAHLGDSRCYMFRGADAEVVTRDHTYLNQLIDIGLLTPEDAEGHPDKNIITRCVGMSDDLEIEFNHRRLLEGDVFLMCSDGLSNLVRTDEMHQLIGELAPQEACERLVAMANERGGDDNITVAIVRVNAIPAVAEDLATLDRELEYSAESTPVITAADVDSTVTGDALRSGGVAPDADTEEIPSPSSGESPDLEDTRPITRPNSERRAGRAVSPWYWLIGVEIVLLIVLQFWIDRY
;
A
#
# COMPACT_ATOMS: atom_id res chain seq x y z
N MET A 1 16.88 19.04 25.90
CA MET A 1 16.25 17.73 25.74
C MET A 1 16.04 17.53 24.26
N THR A 2 16.48 16.41 23.71
CA THR A 2 16.16 16.01 22.33
C THR A 2 14.65 15.78 22.23
N ASP A 3 14.06 16.15 21.09
CA ASP A 3 12.65 15.88 20.79
C ASP A 3 12.40 14.36 20.89
N PRO A 4 11.34 13.89 21.59
CA PRO A 4 11.01 12.46 21.63
C PRO A 4 10.81 11.85 20.25
N LEU A 5 10.36 12.64 19.27
CA LEU A 5 10.21 12.22 17.88
C LEU A 5 11.14 13.03 16.98
N GLU A 6 11.95 12.35 16.18
CA GLU A 6 12.74 12.97 15.12
C GLU A 6 12.07 12.67 13.78
N ILE A 7 11.70 13.71 13.04
CA ILE A 7 10.90 13.59 11.82
C ILE A 7 11.67 14.19 10.65
N GLY A 8 11.72 13.44 9.55
CA GLY A 8 12.28 13.90 8.29
C GLY A 8 11.28 13.71 7.15
N VAL A 9 11.25 14.63 6.19
CA VAL A 9 10.40 14.51 5.00
C VAL A 9 11.12 15.03 3.77
N ALA A 10 10.95 14.33 2.65
CA ALA A 10 11.36 14.79 1.34
C ALA A 10 10.30 14.43 0.30
N THR A 11 10.11 15.32 -0.67
CA THR A 11 9.26 15.08 -1.84
C THR A 11 9.99 15.60 -3.09
N ASP A 12 9.85 14.90 -4.20
CA ASP A 12 10.43 15.27 -5.48
C ASP A 12 9.49 14.87 -6.63
N VAL A 13 9.53 15.64 -7.71
CA VAL A 13 8.69 15.40 -8.90
C VAL A 13 9.09 14.12 -9.64
N GLY A 14 10.29 13.59 -9.42
CA GLY A 14 10.84 12.50 -10.21
C GLY A 14 11.57 13.02 -11.46
N GLN A 15 12.07 12.11 -12.29
CA GLN A 15 12.76 12.46 -13.54
C GLN A 15 11.82 12.47 -14.75
N VAL A 16 10.70 11.75 -14.67
CA VAL A 16 9.80 11.53 -15.82
C VAL A 16 8.55 12.43 -15.77
N ARG A 17 8.01 12.70 -14.57
CA ARG A 17 6.82 13.53 -14.41
C ARG A 17 7.15 15.02 -14.52
N THR A 18 6.16 15.82 -14.90
CA THR A 18 6.31 17.29 -15.05
C THR A 18 5.67 18.06 -13.89
N GLU A 19 4.87 17.40 -13.09
CA GLU A 19 4.12 17.97 -11.96
C GLU A 19 4.21 16.99 -10.80
N ASN A 20 4.33 17.52 -9.58
CA ASN A 20 4.30 16.73 -8.38
C ASN A 20 2.85 16.68 -7.86
N GLN A 21 2.25 15.50 -8.00
CA GLN A 21 0.89 15.19 -7.56
C GLN A 21 0.87 14.54 -6.17
N ASP A 22 2.04 14.19 -5.62
CA ASP A 22 2.16 13.84 -4.22
C ASP A 22 2.01 15.09 -3.33
N HIS A 23 1.56 14.85 -2.11
CA HIS A 23 1.58 15.84 -1.06
C HIS A 23 1.76 15.19 0.33
N TYR A 24 2.17 15.98 1.30
CA TYR A 24 2.36 15.50 2.68
C TYR A 24 2.06 16.60 3.69
N CYS A 25 1.80 16.22 4.94
CA CYS A 25 1.82 17.14 6.06
C CYS A 25 2.42 16.51 7.32
N VAL A 26 3.06 17.36 8.14
CA VAL A 26 3.51 17.02 9.49
C VAL A 26 2.85 18.00 10.45
N LEU A 27 1.97 17.47 11.29
CA LEU A 27 1.27 18.22 12.33
C LEU A 27 1.84 17.76 13.68
N ALA A 28 3.01 18.31 14.01
CA ALA A 28 3.61 18.16 15.32
C ALA A 28 2.93 19.13 16.29
N THR A 29 2.48 18.62 17.42
CA THR A 29 1.78 19.44 18.42
C THR A 29 2.58 19.47 19.71
N ASP A 30 2.78 20.66 20.29
CA ASP A 30 3.42 20.81 21.60
C ASP A 30 2.53 20.17 22.67
N PRO A 31 2.94 19.07 23.34
CA PRO A 31 2.12 18.30 24.30
C PRO A 31 1.59 19.14 25.47
N MET A 32 2.14 20.33 25.71
CA MET A 32 1.67 21.27 26.73
C MET A 32 0.48 22.15 26.27
N THR A 33 0.10 22.08 24.99
CA THR A 33 -1.04 22.80 24.42
C THR A 33 -2.25 21.89 24.23
N GLU A 34 -3.46 22.45 24.15
CA GLU A 34 -4.68 21.66 23.91
C GLU A 34 -4.63 20.92 22.55
N ALA A 35 -4.05 21.55 21.53
CA ALA A 35 -3.71 20.88 20.26
C ALA A 35 -2.65 19.78 20.46
N GLY A 36 -1.66 20.05 21.31
CA GLY A 36 -0.64 19.14 21.84
C GLY A 36 -1.09 17.78 22.30
N ARG A 37 -2.24 17.79 22.97
CA ARG A 37 -2.82 16.60 23.57
C ARG A 37 -3.24 15.57 22.54
N LYS A 38 -3.41 15.95 21.26
CA LYS A 38 -3.82 15.04 20.19
C LYS A 38 -2.69 14.14 19.72
N GLY A 39 -1.44 14.58 19.86
CA GLY A 39 -0.26 13.85 19.40
C GLY A 39 0.26 14.36 18.06
N THR A 40 1.28 13.68 17.54
CA THR A 40 1.93 14.06 16.28
C THR A 40 1.33 13.27 15.12
N MET A 41 0.76 13.97 14.14
CA MET A 41 0.26 13.35 12.91
C MET A 41 1.21 13.59 11.75
N VAL A 42 1.44 12.57 10.95
CA VAL A 42 2.15 12.66 9.67
C VAL A 42 1.31 11.98 8.60
N VAL A 43 1.14 12.61 7.44
CA VAL A 43 0.31 12.12 6.34
C VAL A 43 1.08 12.23 5.04
N VAL A 44 1.01 11.19 4.20
CA VAL A 44 1.47 11.17 2.81
C VAL A 44 0.30 10.79 1.91
N ALA A 45 0.14 11.50 0.81
CA ALA A 45 -0.92 11.28 -0.16
C ALA A 45 -0.36 11.37 -1.58
N ASP A 46 -0.61 10.35 -2.39
CA ASP A 46 -0.27 10.28 -3.81
C ASP A 46 -1.51 10.61 -4.62
N GLY A 47 -1.45 11.68 -5.39
CA GLY A 47 -2.58 12.22 -6.14
C GLY A 47 -2.70 11.59 -7.51
N MET A 48 -3.87 11.02 -7.81
CA MET A 48 -4.17 10.46 -9.12
C MET A 48 -5.36 11.15 -9.79
N GLY A 49 -5.35 11.15 -11.12
CA GLY A 49 -6.37 11.77 -11.96
C GLY A 49 -5.72 12.52 -13.11
N GLY A 50 -6.25 12.33 -14.33
CA GLY A 50 -5.68 12.94 -15.53
C GLY A 50 -5.57 14.47 -15.45
N HIS A 51 -4.67 15.06 -16.25
CA HIS A 51 -4.27 16.47 -16.13
C HIS A 51 -3.80 16.79 -14.69
N SER A 52 -4.20 17.93 -14.14
CA SER A 52 -3.86 18.39 -12.78
C SER A 52 -4.78 17.83 -11.68
N GLY A 53 -5.60 16.81 -12.00
CA GLY A 53 -6.56 16.24 -11.05
C GLY A 53 -5.89 15.64 -9.81
N GLY A 54 -4.79 14.91 -10.01
CA GLY A 54 -4.03 14.29 -8.93
C GLY A 54 -3.53 15.29 -7.90
N GLN A 55 -2.82 16.34 -8.34
CA GLN A 55 -2.34 17.40 -7.44
C GLN A 55 -3.49 18.04 -6.66
N VAL A 56 -4.60 18.35 -7.35
CA VAL A 56 -5.77 18.95 -6.70
C VAL A 56 -6.35 18.02 -5.64
N ALA A 57 -6.41 16.71 -5.90
CA ALA A 57 -6.93 15.73 -4.95
C ALA A 57 -6.05 15.60 -3.70
N SER A 58 -4.73 15.38 -3.86
CA SER A 58 -3.80 15.19 -2.74
C SER A 58 -3.76 16.40 -1.82
N HIS A 59 -3.69 17.62 -2.39
CA HIS A 59 -3.69 18.86 -1.62
C HIS A 59 -5.04 19.07 -0.92
N THR A 60 -6.16 18.89 -1.63
CA THR A 60 -7.50 19.08 -1.04
C THR A 60 -7.76 18.10 0.11
N ALA A 61 -7.29 16.85 -0.02
CA ALA A 61 -7.41 15.86 1.04
C ALA A 61 -6.59 16.26 2.27
N ILE A 62 -5.30 16.57 2.09
CA ILE A 62 -4.40 16.91 3.19
C ILE A 62 -4.80 18.20 3.90
N ASP A 63 -5.22 19.24 3.17
CA ASP A 63 -5.69 20.49 3.77
C ASP A 63 -6.90 20.25 4.69
N ALA A 64 -7.88 19.46 4.22
CA ALA A 64 -9.07 19.13 4.99
C ALA A 64 -8.77 18.20 6.17
N ILE A 65 -7.84 17.25 6.01
CA ILE A 65 -7.34 16.39 7.11
C ILE A 65 -6.70 17.26 8.19
N ALA A 66 -5.80 18.18 7.81
CA ALA A 66 -5.10 19.04 8.75
C ALA A 66 -6.04 20.01 9.48
N GLU A 67 -7.00 20.61 8.76
CA GLU A 67 -8.02 21.46 9.35
C GLU A 67 -8.89 20.69 10.36
N THR A 68 -9.30 19.47 10.00
CA THR A 68 -10.15 18.64 10.86
C THR A 68 -9.39 18.15 12.08
N PHE A 69 -8.12 17.74 11.92
CA PHE A 69 -7.26 17.37 13.05
C PHE A 69 -7.14 18.50 14.08
N GLY A 70 -6.99 19.74 13.63
CA GLY A 70 -6.97 20.91 14.51
C GLY A 70 -8.26 21.12 15.31
N LYS A 71 -9.42 20.74 14.75
CA LYS A 71 -10.76 21.07 15.28
C LYS A 71 -11.52 19.90 15.90
N THR A 72 -11.12 18.66 15.64
CA THR A 72 -11.83 17.49 16.14
C THR A 72 -11.81 17.45 17.68
N GLU A 73 -12.95 17.08 18.27
CA GLU A 73 -13.10 16.83 19.70
C GLU A 73 -12.97 15.34 20.03
N LYS A 74 -12.67 14.50 19.02
CA LYS A 74 -12.40 13.09 19.23
C LYS A 74 -11.14 12.93 20.05
N THR A 75 -11.16 11.94 20.94
CA THR A 75 -10.03 11.66 21.82
C THR A 75 -9.26 10.45 21.33
N SER A 76 -9.90 9.37 20.87
CA SER A 76 -9.19 8.18 20.41
C SER A 76 -8.38 8.45 19.13
N LEU A 77 -7.19 7.86 19.03
CA LEU A 77 -6.33 8.03 17.86
C LEU A 77 -7.01 7.56 16.57
N ARG A 78 -7.73 6.44 16.64
CA ARG A 78 -8.49 5.89 15.51
C ARG A 78 -9.60 6.84 15.07
N ASP A 79 -10.44 7.33 15.98
CA ASP A 79 -11.57 8.19 15.61
C ASP A 79 -11.10 9.56 15.10
N ILE A 80 -9.97 10.07 15.63
CA ILE A 80 -9.33 11.29 15.12
C ILE A 80 -8.93 11.09 13.65
N LEU A 81 -8.22 10.01 13.34
CA LEU A 81 -7.79 9.69 11.97
C LEU A 81 -8.99 9.43 11.06
N GLU A 82 -9.98 8.67 11.51
CA GLU A 82 -11.19 8.37 10.77
C GLU A 82 -11.95 9.66 10.41
N GLU A 83 -12.22 10.53 11.38
CA GLU A 83 -12.93 11.78 11.14
C GLU A 83 -12.16 12.69 10.17
N ALA A 84 -10.84 12.80 10.34
CA ALA A 84 -9.99 13.62 9.49
C ALA A 84 -9.95 13.10 8.04
N ILE A 85 -9.75 11.79 7.83
CA ILE A 85 -9.71 11.18 6.49
C ILE A 85 -11.09 11.26 5.82
N LEU A 86 -12.18 11.02 6.56
CA LEU A 86 -13.54 11.18 6.02
C LEU A 86 -13.83 12.64 5.63
N ALA A 87 -13.27 13.62 6.34
CA ALA A 87 -13.34 15.03 5.94
C ALA A 87 -12.56 15.29 4.65
N GLY A 88 -11.35 14.74 4.52
CA GLY A 88 -10.57 14.74 3.28
C GLY A 88 -11.36 14.17 2.10
N ASN A 89 -12.00 13.01 2.28
CA ASN A 89 -12.83 12.37 1.27
C ASN A 89 -14.00 13.27 0.82
N ARG A 90 -14.75 13.83 1.78
CA ARG A 90 -15.85 14.76 1.47
C ARG A 90 -15.36 15.98 0.69
N ALA A 91 -14.20 16.53 1.05
CA ALA A 91 -13.64 17.70 0.38
C ALA A 91 -13.23 17.40 -1.07
N VAL A 92 -12.51 16.30 -1.31
CA VAL A 92 -12.13 15.86 -2.66
C VAL A 92 -13.38 15.59 -3.51
N ARG A 93 -14.35 14.83 -2.99
CA ARG A 93 -15.60 14.51 -3.71
C ARG A 93 -16.39 15.74 -4.10
N LYS A 94 -16.54 16.69 -3.18
CA LYS A 94 -17.24 17.95 -3.47
C LYS A 94 -16.56 18.69 -4.62
N LYS A 95 -15.24 18.80 -4.60
CA LYS A 95 -14.47 19.48 -5.64
C LYS A 95 -14.52 18.75 -6.99
N ALA A 96 -14.53 17.42 -6.99
CA ALA A 96 -14.71 16.60 -8.18
C ALA A 96 -16.12 16.74 -8.80
N GLN A 97 -17.14 16.95 -7.97
CA GLN A 97 -18.51 17.22 -8.43
C GLN A 97 -18.66 18.61 -9.06
N ASP A 98 -17.91 19.60 -8.56
CA ASP A 98 -18.00 21.01 -9.00
C ASP A 98 -17.23 21.28 -10.31
N ASP A 99 -16.26 20.45 -10.69
CA ASP A 99 -15.47 20.61 -11.93
C ASP A 99 -15.31 19.30 -12.71
N ALA A 100 -15.96 19.26 -13.88
CA ALA A 100 -15.95 18.11 -14.78
C ALA A 100 -14.55 17.70 -15.27
N LYS A 101 -13.54 18.60 -15.24
CA LYS A 101 -12.18 18.30 -15.68
C LYS A 101 -11.38 17.43 -14.70
N ILE A 102 -11.80 17.41 -13.44
CA ILE A 102 -11.15 16.70 -12.33
C ILE A 102 -12.13 15.71 -11.67
N ARG A 103 -13.16 15.30 -12.40
CA ARG A 103 -14.24 14.44 -11.89
C ARG A 103 -13.72 13.09 -11.38
N ASP A 104 -12.70 12.56 -12.02
CA ASP A 104 -12.10 11.25 -11.68
C ASP A 104 -10.86 11.41 -10.78
N MET A 105 -10.67 12.58 -10.16
CA MET A 105 -9.56 12.79 -9.25
C MET A 105 -9.74 11.98 -7.95
N GLY A 106 -8.63 11.48 -7.44
CA GLY A 106 -8.56 10.81 -6.16
C GLY A 106 -7.14 10.83 -5.63
N THR A 107 -6.95 10.38 -4.42
CA THR A 107 -5.61 10.32 -3.85
C THR A 107 -5.51 9.17 -2.85
N THR A 108 -4.34 8.54 -2.79
CA THR A 108 -4.02 7.64 -1.68
C THR A 108 -3.96 8.45 -0.38
N CYS A 109 -3.93 7.76 0.74
CA CYS A 109 -3.64 8.37 2.02
C CYS A 109 -2.99 7.32 2.90
N VAL A 110 -1.80 7.59 3.41
CA VAL A 110 -1.23 6.88 4.55
C VAL A 110 -0.95 7.91 5.64
N ALA A 111 -1.60 7.71 6.79
CA ALA A 111 -1.55 8.62 7.91
C ALA A 111 -1.09 7.86 9.16
N LEU A 112 -0.18 8.47 9.91
CA LEU A 112 0.34 7.95 11.16
C LEU A 112 0.09 8.99 12.25
N LEU A 113 -0.52 8.56 13.36
CA LEU A 113 -0.75 9.40 14.53
C LEU A 113 -0.13 8.77 15.76
N VAL A 114 0.80 9.50 16.38
CA VAL A 114 1.54 9.07 17.58
C VAL A 114 1.09 9.88 18.79
N ARG A 115 0.72 9.17 19.86
CA ARG A 115 0.51 9.77 21.19
C ARG A 115 0.95 8.80 22.26
N GLY A 116 1.97 9.20 23.02
CA GLY A 116 2.50 8.37 24.09
C GLY A 116 3.16 7.13 23.53
N GLU A 117 2.85 5.98 24.13
CA GLU A 117 3.33 4.69 23.65
C GLU A 117 2.46 4.09 22.54
N HIS A 118 1.46 4.81 22.03
CA HIS A 118 0.56 4.29 20.99
C HIS A 118 0.77 4.99 19.66
N VAL A 119 0.68 4.20 18.61
CA VAL A 119 0.62 4.68 17.24
C VAL A 119 -0.53 3.99 16.50
N VAL A 120 -1.26 4.77 15.73
CA VAL A 120 -2.26 4.26 14.78
C VAL A 120 -1.86 4.70 13.38
N VAL A 121 -1.79 3.73 12.48
CA VAL A 121 -1.63 3.94 11.05
C VAL A 121 -3.00 3.73 10.40
N ALA A 122 -3.43 4.67 9.58
CA ALA A 122 -4.62 4.57 8.75
C ALA A 122 -4.21 4.66 7.27
N HIS A 123 -4.71 3.78 6.41
CA HIS A 123 -4.33 3.81 5.00
C HIS A 123 -5.45 3.49 4.00
N LEU A 124 -5.29 4.06 2.81
CA LEU A 124 -6.10 3.90 1.61
C LEU A 124 -5.19 4.02 0.38
N GLY A 125 -5.14 2.99 -0.45
CA GLY A 125 -4.35 2.99 -1.68
C GLY A 125 -3.11 2.12 -1.52
N ASP A 126 -2.06 2.46 -2.26
CA ASP A 126 -0.79 1.73 -2.37
C ASP A 126 0.42 2.53 -1.89
N SER A 127 0.20 3.72 -1.32
CA SER A 127 1.21 4.34 -0.45
C SER A 127 1.37 3.50 0.81
N ARG A 128 2.62 3.29 1.22
CA ARG A 128 2.98 2.28 2.23
C ARG A 128 3.49 2.90 3.52
N CYS A 129 3.28 2.20 4.63
CA CYS A 129 4.00 2.40 5.87
C CYS A 129 4.82 1.16 6.22
N TYR A 130 6.08 1.38 6.59
CA TYR A 130 7.01 0.39 7.10
C TYR A 130 7.32 0.69 8.56
N MET A 131 7.50 -0.35 9.37
CA MET A 131 7.99 -0.26 10.74
C MET A 131 9.31 -1.02 10.85
N PHE A 132 10.32 -0.37 11.42
CA PHE A 132 11.63 -0.95 11.68
C PHE A 132 11.89 -0.97 13.18
N ARG A 133 12.30 -2.13 13.69
CA ARG A 133 12.62 -2.35 15.10
C ARG A 133 13.85 -3.23 15.21
N GLY A 134 14.98 -2.62 15.57
CA GLY A 134 16.25 -3.33 15.67
C GLY A 134 16.68 -3.91 14.31
N ALA A 135 16.61 -5.24 14.17
CA ALA A 135 16.94 -5.93 12.92
C ALA A 135 15.70 -6.24 12.05
N ASP A 136 14.50 -6.07 12.61
CA ASP A 136 13.25 -6.46 11.97
C ASP A 136 12.67 -5.30 11.14
N ALA A 137 12.11 -5.64 9.98
CA ALA A 137 11.40 -4.73 9.10
C ALA A 137 10.05 -5.35 8.71
N GLU A 138 8.97 -4.60 8.93
CA GLU A 138 7.60 -5.00 8.64
C GLU A 138 6.95 -3.97 7.71
N VAL A 139 6.20 -4.45 6.70
CA VAL A 139 5.26 -3.60 5.96
C VAL A 139 3.95 -3.57 6.75
N VAL A 140 3.62 -2.43 7.33
CA VAL A 140 2.45 -2.26 8.21
C VAL A 140 1.16 -2.20 7.41
N THR A 141 1.22 -1.67 6.19
CA THR A 141 0.08 -1.49 5.28
C THR A 141 0.04 -2.58 4.21
N ARG A 142 -1.15 -2.96 3.78
CA ARG A 142 -1.36 -3.79 2.60
C ARG A 142 -1.96 -2.94 1.47
N ASP A 143 -1.32 -2.93 0.30
CA ASP A 143 -1.79 -2.07 -0.80
C ASP A 143 -3.19 -2.46 -1.25
N HIS A 144 -4.05 -1.46 -1.41
CA HIS A 144 -5.38 -1.62 -1.97
C HIS A 144 -5.35 -1.63 -3.51
N THR A 145 -4.61 -2.56 -4.10
CA THR A 145 -4.51 -2.75 -5.56
C THR A 145 -5.33 -3.93 -6.04
N TYR A 146 -5.71 -3.89 -7.32
CA TYR A 146 -6.45 -4.99 -7.96
C TYR A 146 -5.70 -6.31 -7.89
N LEU A 147 -4.37 -6.29 -8.09
CA LEU A 147 -3.57 -7.51 -7.99
C LEU A 147 -3.54 -8.08 -6.57
N ASN A 148 -3.44 -7.24 -5.55
CA ASN A 148 -3.53 -7.71 -4.18
C ASN A 148 -4.88 -8.35 -3.87
N GLN A 149 -5.98 -7.83 -4.43
CA GLN A 149 -7.28 -8.48 -4.31
C GLN A 149 -7.31 -9.86 -4.98
N LEU A 150 -6.70 -10.02 -6.16
CA LEU A 150 -6.59 -11.32 -6.83
C LEU A 150 -5.74 -12.32 -6.03
N ILE A 151 -4.67 -11.84 -5.39
CA ILE A 151 -3.85 -12.65 -4.48
C ILE A 151 -4.68 -13.10 -3.28
N ASP A 152 -5.47 -12.20 -2.69
CA ASP A 152 -6.31 -12.50 -1.52
C ASP A 152 -7.33 -13.62 -1.77
N ILE A 153 -7.89 -13.68 -2.99
CA ILE A 153 -8.84 -14.72 -3.38
C ILE A 153 -8.17 -15.94 -4.03
N GLY A 154 -6.83 -16.00 -4.03
CA GLY A 154 -6.04 -17.13 -4.54
C GLY A 154 -6.04 -17.28 -6.06
N LEU A 155 -6.44 -16.25 -6.81
CA LEU A 155 -6.44 -16.24 -8.27
C LEU A 155 -5.10 -15.81 -8.89
N LEU A 156 -4.21 -15.25 -8.08
CA LEU A 156 -2.87 -14.81 -8.50
C LEU A 156 -1.88 -15.12 -7.38
N THR A 157 -0.66 -15.56 -7.72
CA THR A 157 0.40 -15.66 -6.70
C THR A 157 1.17 -14.35 -6.59
N PRO A 158 1.82 -14.05 -5.44
CA PRO A 158 2.67 -12.87 -5.33
C PRO A 158 3.78 -12.80 -6.39
N GLU A 159 4.34 -13.95 -6.77
CA GLU A 159 5.38 -14.03 -7.81
C GLU A 159 4.84 -13.67 -9.19
N ASP A 160 3.60 -14.08 -9.51
CA ASP A 160 2.97 -13.78 -10.80
C ASP A 160 2.47 -12.33 -10.88
N ALA A 161 2.25 -11.67 -9.74
CA ALA A 161 1.91 -10.25 -9.68
C ALA A 161 3.13 -9.34 -9.94
N GLU A 162 4.35 -9.84 -9.73
CA GLU A 162 5.57 -9.07 -9.87
C GLU A 162 5.79 -8.65 -11.34
N GLY A 163 5.87 -7.34 -11.58
CA GLY A 163 6.03 -6.79 -12.93
C GLY A 163 4.80 -6.88 -13.83
N HIS A 164 3.63 -7.23 -13.28
CA HIS A 164 2.37 -7.24 -14.01
C HIS A 164 1.98 -5.82 -14.47
N PRO A 165 1.48 -5.62 -15.70
CA PRO A 165 1.20 -4.28 -16.25
C PRO A 165 0.17 -3.49 -15.43
N ASP A 166 -0.77 -4.19 -14.80
CA ASP A 166 -1.87 -3.61 -14.02
C ASP A 166 -1.56 -3.42 -12.53
N LYS A 167 -0.27 -3.44 -12.14
CA LYS A 167 0.14 -3.37 -10.72
C LYS A 167 -0.28 -2.09 -10.00
N ASN A 168 -0.52 -1.00 -10.74
CA ASN A 168 -0.89 0.30 -10.18
C ASN A 168 -2.41 0.57 -10.24
N ILE A 169 -3.25 -0.44 -10.51
CA ILE A 169 -4.71 -0.25 -10.47
C ILE A 169 -5.17 -0.24 -9.01
N ILE A 170 -5.39 0.96 -8.47
CA ILE A 170 -5.88 1.19 -7.11
C ILE A 170 -7.40 0.93 -7.04
N THR A 171 -7.81 0.25 -5.98
CA THR A 171 -9.20 -0.17 -5.72
C THR A 171 -9.87 0.59 -4.58
N ARG A 172 -9.08 1.27 -3.75
CA ARG A 172 -9.56 2.16 -2.68
C ARG A 172 -8.70 3.39 -2.58
N CYS A 173 -9.31 4.57 -2.62
CA CYS A 173 -8.63 5.84 -2.40
C CYS A 173 -9.61 6.91 -1.89
N VAL A 174 -9.05 8.00 -1.38
CA VAL A 174 -9.81 9.20 -1.02
C VAL A 174 -10.35 9.84 -2.30
N GLY A 175 -11.65 10.17 -2.31
CA GLY A 175 -12.35 10.76 -3.46
C GLY A 175 -13.25 9.79 -4.22
N MET A 176 -13.01 8.48 -4.12
CA MET A 176 -13.68 7.48 -4.99
C MET A 176 -15.13 7.18 -4.58
N SER A 177 -15.40 6.98 -3.29
CA SER A 177 -16.72 6.55 -2.78
C SER A 177 -17.17 7.38 -1.56
N ASP A 178 -18.48 7.45 -1.31
CA ASP A 178 -19.00 7.98 -0.03
C ASP A 178 -18.75 7.01 1.13
N ASP A 179 -18.88 5.71 0.85
CA ASP A 179 -18.61 4.63 1.79
C ASP A 179 -17.13 4.26 1.68
N LEU A 180 -16.29 4.98 2.42
CA LEU A 180 -14.84 4.80 2.43
C LEU A 180 -14.44 3.81 3.52
N GLU A 181 -13.87 2.68 3.11
CA GLU A 181 -13.34 1.67 4.03
C GLU A 181 -11.88 1.96 4.36
N ILE A 182 -11.64 2.63 5.50
CA ILE A 182 -10.30 2.94 5.99
C ILE A 182 -9.76 1.73 6.77
N GLU A 183 -8.57 1.27 6.44
CA GLU A 183 -7.88 0.23 7.19
C GLU A 183 -7.01 0.87 8.30
N PHE A 184 -7.03 0.28 9.49
CA PHE A 184 -6.30 0.77 10.65
C PHE A 184 -5.35 -0.29 11.21
N ASN A 185 -4.12 0.11 11.52
CA ASN A 185 -3.12 -0.70 12.20
C ASN A 185 -2.70 -0.02 13.50
N HIS A 186 -2.94 -0.69 14.62
CA HIS A 186 -2.54 -0.25 15.96
C HIS A 186 -1.20 -0.89 16.31
N ARG A 187 -0.26 -0.12 16.87
CA ARG A 187 1.00 -0.64 17.42
C ARG A 187 1.36 0.09 18.71
N ARG A 188 2.12 -0.62 19.54
CA ARG A 188 2.79 -0.04 20.71
C ARG A 188 4.23 0.34 20.37
N LEU A 189 4.58 1.59 20.64
CA LEU A 189 5.89 2.18 20.42
C LEU A 189 6.90 1.74 21.47
N LEU A 190 8.11 1.48 21.00
CA LEU A 190 9.32 1.33 21.78
C LEU A 190 10.35 2.38 21.35
N GLU A 191 11.25 2.73 22.27
CA GLU A 191 12.39 3.58 21.93
C GLU A 191 13.25 2.90 20.86
N GLY A 192 13.64 3.66 19.84
CA GLY A 192 14.37 3.18 18.67
C GLY A 192 13.50 2.71 17.50
N ASP A 193 12.17 2.64 17.67
CA ASP A 193 11.27 2.35 16.55
C ASP A 193 11.38 3.44 15.47
N VAL A 194 11.32 3.02 14.21
CA VAL A 194 11.27 3.94 13.07
C VAL A 194 10.10 3.56 12.17
N PHE A 195 9.27 4.54 11.85
CA PHE A 195 8.23 4.44 10.84
C PHE A 195 8.66 5.18 9.59
N LEU A 196 8.52 4.54 8.43
CA LEU A 196 8.75 5.16 7.12
C LEU A 196 7.46 5.06 6.33
N MET A 197 6.93 6.21 5.90
CA MET A 197 5.81 6.29 4.99
C MET A 197 6.27 6.81 3.64
N CYS A 198 5.74 6.26 2.56
CA CYS A 198 6.11 6.71 1.22
C CYS A 198 5.01 6.49 0.18
N SER A 199 5.04 7.28 -0.89
CA SER A 199 4.34 6.98 -2.14
C SER A 199 4.96 5.79 -2.87
N ASP A 200 4.29 5.29 -3.90
CA ASP A 200 4.75 4.13 -4.65
C ASP A 200 6.04 4.44 -5.46
N GLY A 201 6.30 5.71 -5.80
CA GLY A 201 7.51 6.16 -6.47
C GLY A 201 8.80 5.84 -5.70
N LEU A 202 8.75 5.71 -4.37
CA LEU A 202 9.87 5.13 -3.61
C LEU A 202 9.82 3.61 -3.63
N SER A 203 8.71 3.01 -3.19
CA SER A 203 8.63 1.59 -2.89
C SER A 203 8.71 0.67 -4.12
N ASN A 204 8.46 1.22 -5.32
CA ASN A 204 8.68 0.56 -6.60
C ASN A 204 10.17 0.46 -7.00
N LEU A 205 11.03 1.34 -6.47
CA LEU A 205 12.42 1.50 -6.93
C LEU A 205 13.46 1.20 -5.86
N VAL A 206 13.12 1.33 -4.58
CA VAL A 206 14.03 1.11 -3.46
C VAL A 206 13.55 -0.08 -2.64
N ARG A 207 14.45 -1.01 -2.31
CA ARG A 207 14.10 -2.20 -1.54
C ARG A 207 14.07 -1.90 -0.04
N THR A 208 13.29 -2.68 0.71
CA THR A 208 13.13 -2.53 2.16
C THR A 208 14.44 -2.69 2.94
N ASP A 209 15.35 -3.57 2.51
CA ASP A 209 16.66 -3.73 3.15
C ASP A 209 17.56 -2.50 2.97
N GLU A 210 17.48 -1.84 1.81
CA GLU A 210 18.19 -0.59 1.54
C GLU A 210 17.60 0.58 2.35
N MET A 211 16.26 0.62 2.47
CA MET A 211 15.58 1.57 3.37
C MET A 211 16.08 1.38 4.80
N HIS A 212 16.09 0.13 5.29
CA HIS A 212 16.50 -0.20 6.65
C HIS A 212 17.96 0.22 6.92
N GLN A 213 18.86 -0.03 5.97
CA GLN A 213 20.25 0.39 6.10
C GLN A 213 20.37 1.91 6.28
N LEU A 214 19.72 2.69 5.41
CA LEU A 214 19.83 4.16 5.44
C LEU A 214 19.26 4.77 6.72
N ILE A 215 18.11 4.29 7.20
CA ILE A 215 17.53 4.80 8.44
C ILE A 215 18.36 4.44 9.68
N GLY A 216 19.22 3.42 9.61
CA GLY A 216 20.15 3.05 10.67
C GLY A 216 21.44 3.90 10.66
N GLU A 217 21.82 4.45 9.51
CA GLU A 217 23.07 5.18 9.32
C GLU A 217 22.91 6.71 9.37
N LEU A 218 21.74 7.24 8.98
CA LEU A 218 21.51 8.66 8.76
C LEU A 218 20.45 9.24 9.71
N ALA A 219 20.42 10.56 9.90
CA ALA A 219 19.28 11.22 10.54
C ALA A 219 18.03 11.12 9.64
N PRO A 220 16.79 11.16 10.18
CA PRO A 220 15.56 10.97 9.40
C PRO A 220 15.46 11.88 8.17
N GLN A 221 15.83 13.16 8.31
CA GLN A 221 15.79 14.11 7.20
C GLN A 221 16.80 13.74 6.10
N GLU A 222 18.05 13.44 6.48
CA GLU A 222 19.10 13.01 5.55
C GLU A 222 18.76 11.67 4.87
N ALA A 223 18.13 10.75 5.61
CA ALA A 223 17.65 9.48 5.08
C ALA A 223 16.55 9.70 4.02
N CYS A 224 15.56 10.57 4.29
CA CYS A 224 14.52 10.92 3.31
C CYS A 224 15.13 11.49 2.03
N GLU A 225 16.06 12.45 2.14
CA GLU A 225 16.75 13.05 1.00
C GLU A 225 17.55 12.02 0.20
N ARG A 226 18.27 11.12 0.89
CA ARG A 226 19.05 10.06 0.23
C ARG A 226 18.15 9.04 -0.47
N LEU A 227 17.03 8.67 0.14
CA LEU A 227 16.05 7.74 -0.43
C LEU A 227 15.40 8.29 -1.71
N VAL A 228 15.00 9.56 -1.68
CA VAL A 228 14.50 10.28 -2.87
C VAL A 228 15.56 10.32 -3.97
N ALA A 229 16.81 10.65 -3.63
CA ALA A 229 17.91 10.63 -4.58
C ALA A 229 18.13 9.24 -5.18
N MET A 230 18.07 8.17 -4.38
CA MET A 230 18.19 6.79 -4.88
C MET A 230 17.08 6.39 -5.83
N ALA A 231 15.83 6.75 -5.55
CA ALA A 231 14.71 6.49 -6.46
C ALA A 231 14.89 7.24 -7.79
N ASN A 232 15.32 8.51 -7.74
CA ASN A 232 15.64 9.30 -8.92
C ASN A 232 16.81 8.70 -9.74
N GLU A 233 17.88 8.24 -9.08
CA GLU A 233 19.02 7.54 -9.71
C GLU A 233 18.59 6.25 -10.44
N ARG A 234 17.45 5.66 -10.07
CA ARG A 234 16.92 4.41 -10.61
C ARG A 234 15.85 4.58 -11.68
N GLY A 235 15.53 5.80 -12.04
CA GLY A 235 14.57 6.11 -13.09
C GLY A 235 13.71 7.31 -12.76
N GLY A 236 13.30 7.46 -11.49
CA GLY A 236 12.39 8.52 -11.06
C GLY A 236 11.12 8.54 -11.92
N ASP A 237 10.53 7.37 -12.13
CA ASP A 237 9.42 7.17 -13.07
C ASP A 237 8.11 7.82 -12.58
N ASP A 238 8.01 8.07 -11.27
CA ASP A 238 6.88 8.74 -10.63
C ASP A 238 7.32 9.85 -9.66
N ASN A 239 6.33 10.56 -9.11
CA ASN A 239 6.52 11.41 -7.94
C ASN A 239 6.98 10.58 -6.75
N ILE A 240 7.89 11.13 -5.93
CA ILE A 240 8.51 10.42 -4.83
C ILE A 240 8.33 11.24 -3.56
N THR A 241 7.63 10.69 -2.58
CA THR A 241 7.48 11.31 -1.25
C THR A 241 7.82 10.32 -0.16
N VAL A 242 8.62 10.75 0.80
CA VAL A 242 9.10 9.93 1.91
C VAL A 242 9.00 10.74 3.21
N ALA A 243 8.37 10.17 4.23
CA ALA A 243 8.34 10.71 5.57
C ALA A 243 8.83 9.65 6.58
N ILE A 244 9.77 10.02 7.44
CA ILE A 244 10.33 9.14 8.47
C ILE A 244 10.03 9.74 9.85
N VAL A 245 9.55 8.90 10.77
CA VAL A 245 9.35 9.22 12.18
C VAL A 245 10.18 8.25 13.02
N ARG A 246 11.24 8.75 13.66
CA ARG A 246 12.08 7.99 14.60
C ARG A 246 11.69 8.32 16.03
N VAL A 247 11.48 7.28 16.83
CA VAL A 247 11.17 7.38 18.26
C VAL A 247 12.47 7.40 19.07
N ASN A 248 12.93 8.58 19.47
CA ASN A 248 14.10 8.72 20.33
C ASN A 248 13.75 8.49 21.81
N ALA A 249 12.53 8.84 22.20
CA ALA A 249 11.94 8.57 23.51
C ALA A 249 10.41 8.51 23.37
N ILE A 250 9.73 7.85 24.31
CA ILE A 250 8.27 7.84 24.32
C ILE A 250 7.74 9.25 24.63
N PRO A 251 6.92 9.88 23.76
CA PRO A 251 6.34 11.19 24.02
C PRO A 251 5.52 11.20 25.32
N ALA A 252 5.58 12.30 26.07
CA ALA A 252 4.74 12.46 27.25
C ALA A 252 3.27 12.68 26.84
N VAL A 253 2.34 12.13 27.62
CA VAL A 253 0.89 12.30 27.42
C VAL A 253 0.24 12.58 28.77
N ALA A 254 -0.83 13.38 28.76
CA ALA A 254 -1.67 13.57 29.94
C ALA A 254 -2.28 12.23 30.41
N GLU A 255 -2.32 12.00 31.73
CA GLU A 255 -2.74 10.71 32.32
C GLU A 255 -4.16 10.27 31.91
N ASP A 256 -5.06 11.22 31.68
CA ASP A 256 -6.45 10.95 31.28
C ASP A 256 -6.55 10.34 29.88
N LEU A 257 -5.73 10.81 28.93
CA LEU A 257 -5.65 10.27 27.57
C LEU A 257 -4.89 8.94 27.52
N ALA A 258 -3.86 8.78 28.35
CA ALA A 258 -3.10 7.52 28.45
C ALA A 258 -3.95 6.33 28.93
N THR A 259 -5.09 6.58 29.58
CA THR A 259 -6.03 5.54 30.01
C THR A 259 -6.99 5.16 28.89
N LEU A 260 -7.49 6.15 28.14
CA LEU A 260 -8.38 5.95 26.98
C LEU A 260 -7.72 5.12 25.88
N ASP A 261 -6.46 5.41 25.58
CA ASP A 261 -5.74 4.69 24.51
C ASP A 261 -5.52 3.21 24.87
N ARG A 262 -5.27 2.90 26.16
CA ARG A 262 -5.12 1.53 26.67
C ARG A 262 -6.42 0.71 26.62
N GLU A 263 -7.57 1.30 26.95
CA GLU A 263 -8.86 0.59 26.97
C GLU A 263 -9.33 0.20 25.56
N LEU A 264 -8.99 1.00 24.55
CA LEU A 264 -9.37 0.75 23.16
C LEU A 264 -8.46 -0.28 22.47
N GLU A 265 -7.18 -0.37 22.85
CA GLU A 265 -6.26 -1.41 22.39
C GLU A 265 -6.76 -2.81 22.81
N TYR A 266 -7.21 -2.95 24.06
CA TYR A 266 -7.83 -4.18 24.57
C TYR A 266 -9.11 -4.56 23.80
N SER A 267 -9.89 -3.57 23.36
CA SER A 267 -11.09 -3.81 22.55
C SER A 267 -10.74 -4.27 21.12
N ALA A 268 -9.73 -3.66 20.49
CA ALA A 268 -9.30 -4.01 19.13
C ALA A 268 -8.68 -5.43 19.05
N GLU A 269 -7.87 -5.83 20.04
CA GLU A 269 -7.30 -7.18 20.13
C GLU A 269 -8.34 -8.27 20.46
N SER A 270 -9.50 -7.90 21.01
CA SER A 270 -10.58 -8.83 21.35
C SER A 270 -11.55 -9.13 20.19
N THR A 271 -11.28 -8.60 19.00
CA THR A 271 -12.01 -8.97 17.78
C THR A 271 -11.45 -10.31 17.28
N PRO A 272 -12.25 -11.40 17.22
CA PRO A 272 -11.72 -12.69 16.81
C PRO A 272 -11.27 -12.62 15.35
N VAL A 273 -9.99 -12.89 15.12
CA VAL A 273 -9.48 -13.26 13.80
C VAL A 273 -10.08 -14.62 13.48
N ILE A 274 -11.15 -14.65 12.69
CA ILE A 274 -11.60 -15.91 12.09
C ILE A 274 -10.54 -16.28 11.06
N THR A 275 -9.63 -17.16 11.46
CA THR A 275 -8.72 -17.80 10.51
C THR A 275 -9.51 -18.83 9.70
N ALA A 276 -9.11 -19.07 8.46
CA ALA A 276 -9.71 -20.06 7.57
C ALA A 276 -9.68 -21.51 8.09
N ALA A 277 -9.15 -21.75 9.31
CA ALA A 277 -9.10 -23.04 9.97
C ALA A 277 -10.33 -23.34 10.86
N ASP A 278 -11.22 -22.36 11.13
CA ASP A 278 -12.38 -22.55 12.02
C ASP A 278 -13.69 -22.88 11.29
N VAL A 279 -13.64 -23.14 9.98
CA VAL A 279 -14.79 -23.66 9.20
C VAL A 279 -14.61 -25.16 8.94
N ASP A 280 -14.37 -25.94 9.99
CA ASP A 280 -14.66 -27.38 9.95
C ASP A 280 -14.98 -27.91 11.33
N SER A 281 -16.23 -27.76 11.76
CA SER A 281 -16.94 -28.71 12.63
C SER A 281 -18.26 -28.14 13.11
N THR A 282 -19.32 -28.23 12.29
CA THR A 282 -20.69 -28.50 12.77
C THR A 282 -21.65 -28.60 11.60
N VAL A 283 -21.90 -29.82 11.08
CA VAL A 283 -23.25 -30.34 10.82
C VAL A 283 -23.19 -31.87 10.85
N THR A 284 -23.54 -32.46 11.99
CA THR A 284 -24.09 -33.82 12.04
C THR A 284 -25.61 -33.71 11.86
N GLY A 285 -26.17 -34.37 10.84
CA GLY A 285 -27.61 -34.30 10.58
C GLY A 285 -28.08 -35.13 9.38
N ASP A 286 -28.10 -36.44 9.61
CA ASP A 286 -28.83 -37.56 8.99
C ASP A 286 -29.85 -37.34 7.82
N ALA A 287 -29.89 -38.39 6.98
CA ALA A 287 -30.96 -38.87 6.10
C ALA A 287 -31.26 -38.17 4.74
N LEU A 288 -30.91 -38.85 3.63
CA LEU A 288 -31.89 -39.60 2.83
C LEU A 288 -31.23 -40.57 1.82
N ARG A 289 -31.81 -41.77 1.74
CA ARG A 289 -31.50 -42.87 0.81
C ARG A 289 -31.79 -42.50 -0.66
N SER A 290 -31.02 -43.05 -1.60
CA SER A 290 -31.45 -44.14 -2.51
C SER A 290 -30.49 -44.35 -3.70
N GLY A 291 -30.26 -45.63 -4.04
CA GLY A 291 -29.87 -46.24 -5.34
C GLY A 291 -28.70 -45.62 -6.13
N GLY A 292 -27.68 -46.33 -6.59
CA GLY A 292 -27.45 -47.75 -6.82
C GLY A 292 -26.39 -47.91 -7.93
N VAL A 293 -25.74 -49.08 -7.94
CA VAL A 293 -25.03 -49.69 -9.09
C VAL A 293 -23.65 -49.13 -9.47
N ALA A 294 -22.61 -49.89 -9.15
CA ALA A 294 -21.31 -49.91 -9.84
C ALA A 294 -21.45 -50.65 -11.19
N PRO A 295 -20.53 -50.45 -12.17
CA PRO A 295 -19.36 -51.32 -12.17
C PRO A 295 -18.05 -50.70 -12.71
N ASP A 296 -16.95 -51.28 -12.20
CA ASP A 296 -15.72 -51.75 -12.88
C ASP A 296 -15.06 -50.99 -14.05
N ALA A 297 -13.75 -50.79 -13.81
CA ALA A 297 -12.61 -51.22 -14.64
C ALA A 297 -11.94 -50.24 -15.63
N ASP A 298 -10.63 -50.49 -15.71
CA ASP A 298 -9.66 -50.22 -16.78
C ASP A 298 -8.76 -48.97 -16.68
N THR A 299 -7.67 -49.19 -15.93
CA THR A 299 -6.29 -48.78 -16.21
C THR A 299 -5.87 -49.02 -17.67
N GLU A 300 -5.34 -47.98 -18.33
CA GLU A 300 -4.30 -48.12 -19.35
C GLU A 300 -3.27 -46.98 -19.23
N GLU A 301 -2.04 -47.36 -18.88
CA GLU A 301 -0.78 -46.62 -19.10
C GLU A 301 -0.30 -46.86 -20.54
N ILE A 302 0.18 -45.84 -21.27
CA ILE A 302 1.29 -45.98 -22.24
C ILE A 302 2.03 -44.60 -22.39
N PRO A 303 3.28 -44.50 -22.91
CA PRO A 303 4.42 -44.00 -22.14
C PRO A 303 5.21 -42.87 -22.83
N SER A 304 6.24 -42.38 -22.14
CA SER A 304 7.27 -41.46 -22.63
C SER A 304 8.27 -42.15 -23.59
N PRO A 305 8.96 -41.39 -24.47
CA PRO A 305 10.28 -41.78 -24.92
C PRO A 305 11.37 -40.73 -24.61
N SER A 306 12.57 -41.28 -24.52
CA SER A 306 13.81 -40.77 -23.96
C SER A 306 14.78 -40.15 -24.99
N SER A 307 15.64 -39.25 -24.50
CA SER A 307 17.10 -39.12 -24.73
C SER A 307 17.75 -39.25 -26.13
N GLY A 308 18.64 -38.29 -26.43
CA GLY A 308 19.83 -38.45 -27.28
C GLY A 308 20.45 -37.08 -27.60
N GLU A 309 21.48 -36.64 -26.87
CA GLU A 309 22.93 -36.74 -27.16
C GLU A 309 23.48 -35.77 -28.24
N SER A 310 24.46 -34.97 -27.79
CA SER A 310 25.29 -34.00 -28.53
C SER A 310 26.40 -34.70 -29.36
N PRO A 311 27.11 -33.96 -30.24
CA PRO A 311 28.52 -33.70 -29.93
C PRO A 311 29.10 -32.35 -30.40
N ASP A 312 30.25 -32.02 -29.82
CA ASP A 312 31.11 -30.84 -29.98
C ASP A 312 31.79 -30.68 -31.36
N LEU A 313 32.31 -29.46 -31.66
CA LEU A 313 33.68 -29.22 -32.14
C LEU A 313 34.02 -27.70 -32.26
N GLU A 314 35.26 -27.37 -31.88
CA GLU A 314 35.94 -26.06 -31.83
C GLU A 314 36.35 -25.49 -33.20
N ASP A 315 36.46 -24.15 -33.34
CA ASP A 315 37.59 -23.48 -34.04
C ASP A 315 37.71 -21.97 -33.68
N THR A 316 38.83 -21.35 -34.06
CA THR A 316 39.57 -20.27 -33.39
C THR A 316 39.73 -18.96 -34.20
N ARG A 317 39.42 -17.79 -33.57
CA ARG A 317 39.96 -16.37 -33.71
C ARG A 317 39.98 -15.65 -35.11
N PRO A 318 40.23 -14.31 -35.24
CA PRO A 318 40.04 -13.12 -34.39
C PRO A 318 39.32 -11.88 -35.06
N ILE A 319 38.83 -10.96 -34.21
CA ILE A 319 38.67 -9.47 -34.31
C ILE A 319 38.13 -8.81 -35.61
N THR A 320 36.96 -8.15 -35.52
CA THR A 320 36.70 -6.74 -35.95
C THR A 320 35.40 -6.21 -35.32
N ARG A 321 35.41 -5.00 -34.72
CA ARG A 321 34.19 -4.21 -34.41
C ARG A 321 33.76 -3.45 -35.67
N PRO A 322 32.45 -3.28 -35.95
CA PRO A 322 31.86 -1.95 -35.70
C PRO A 322 30.36 -1.91 -35.33
N ASN A 323 29.99 -0.77 -34.72
CA ASN A 323 28.72 -0.02 -34.74
C ASN A 323 27.35 -0.64 -34.38
N SER A 324 26.80 -0.09 -33.29
CA SER A 324 25.42 0.42 -33.11
C SER A 324 24.31 -0.16 -33.99
N GLU A 325 23.54 -1.08 -33.42
CA GLU A 325 22.18 -1.40 -33.89
C GLU A 325 21.17 -1.36 -32.75
N ARG A 326 20.04 -0.75 -33.10
CA ARG A 326 18.84 -0.51 -32.30
C ARG A 326 18.32 -1.83 -31.73
N ARG A 327 18.07 -1.89 -30.42
CA ARG A 327 17.27 -2.98 -29.84
C ARG A 327 15.83 -2.87 -30.36
N ALA A 328 15.48 -3.78 -31.26
CA ALA A 328 14.10 -4.03 -31.66
C ALA A 328 13.28 -4.41 -30.43
N GLY A 329 12.14 -3.75 -30.24
CA GLY A 329 11.16 -4.11 -29.24
C GLY A 329 10.69 -5.55 -29.45
N ARG A 330 10.64 -6.32 -28.36
CA ARG A 330 10.05 -7.65 -28.33
C ARG A 330 8.56 -7.49 -28.69
N ALA A 331 8.14 -8.03 -29.83
CA ALA A 331 6.74 -8.10 -30.19
C ALA A 331 6.02 -9.01 -29.17
N VAL A 332 5.02 -8.45 -28.48
CA VAL A 332 4.15 -9.16 -27.55
C VAL A 332 3.32 -10.16 -28.34
N SER A 333 3.21 -11.40 -27.86
CA SER A 333 2.48 -12.45 -28.57
C SER A 333 0.97 -12.10 -28.61
N PRO A 334 0.26 -12.31 -29.73
CA PRO A 334 -1.17 -12.03 -29.85
C PRO A 334 -2.06 -12.83 -28.87
N TRP A 335 -1.51 -13.85 -28.22
CA TRP A 335 -2.24 -14.76 -27.33
C TRP A 335 -2.71 -14.07 -26.03
N TYR A 336 -2.02 -13.03 -25.57
CA TYR A 336 -2.42 -12.30 -24.36
C TYR A 336 -3.74 -11.53 -24.53
N TRP A 337 -4.03 -11.05 -25.74
CA TRP A 337 -5.32 -10.44 -26.05
C TRP A 337 -6.47 -11.45 -26.06
N LEU A 338 -6.19 -12.70 -26.47
CA LEU A 338 -7.21 -13.75 -26.50
C LEU A 338 -7.60 -14.19 -25.07
N ILE A 339 -6.63 -14.29 -24.16
CA ILE A 339 -6.88 -14.61 -22.74
C ILE A 339 -7.72 -13.50 -22.07
N GLY A 340 -7.39 -12.23 -22.32
CA GLY A 340 -8.16 -11.11 -21.77
C GLY A 340 -9.61 -11.06 -22.24
N VAL A 341 -9.87 -11.38 -23.51
CA VAL A 341 -11.25 -11.42 -24.05
C VAL A 341 -12.06 -12.57 -23.48
N GLU A 342 -11.44 -13.74 -23.27
CA GLU A 342 -12.12 -14.93 -22.73
C GLU A 342 -12.53 -14.72 -21.26
N ILE A 343 -11.69 -14.06 -20.46
CA ILE A 343 -11.98 -13.73 -19.05
C ILE A 343 -13.12 -12.70 -18.95
N VAL A 344 -13.12 -11.66 -19.80
CA VAL A 344 -14.21 -10.67 -19.83
C VAL A 344 -15.54 -11.33 -20.22
N LEU A 345 -15.53 -12.27 -21.17
CA LEU A 345 -16.72 -13.02 -21.56
C LEU A 345 -17.23 -13.91 -20.42
N LEU A 346 -16.35 -14.55 -19.64
CA LEU A 346 -16.74 -15.34 -18.47
C LEU A 346 -17.35 -14.47 -17.37
N ILE A 347 -16.80 -13.28 -17.12
CA ILE A 347 -17.35 -12.33 -16.14
C ILE A 347 -18.74 -11.85 -16.57
N VAL A 348 -18.92 -11.49 -17.85
CA VAL A 348 -20.22 -11.05 -18.38
C VAL A 348 -21.25 -12.18 -18.35
N LEU A 349 -20.84 -13.42 -18.64
CA LEU A 349 -21.72 -14.59 -18.60
C LEU A 349 -22.13 -14.91 -17.17
N GLN A 350 -21.21 -14.84 -16.21
CA GLN A 350 -21.49 -15.05 -14.79
C GLN A 350 -22.46 -13.98 -14.27
N PHE A 351 -22.23 -12.71 -14.62
CA PHE A 351 -23.12 -11.60 -14.25
C PHE A 351 -24.51 -11.69 -14.88
N TRP A 352 -24.65 -12.38 -16.01
CA TRP A 352 -25.94 -12.63 -16.66
C TRP A 352 -26.69 -13.80 -16.01
N ILE A 353 -25.98 -14.87 -15.63
CA ILE A 353 -26.54 -16.02 -14.90
C ILE A 353 -27.03 -15.61 -13.52
N ASP A 354 -26.28 -14.76 -12.79
CA ASP A 354 -26.69 -14.33 -11.44
C ASP A 354 -27.89 -13.37 -11.44
N ARG A 355 -28.35 -12.92 -12.62
CA ARG A 355 -29.45 -11.95 -12.78
C ARG A 355 -30.77 -12.56 -13.28
N TYR A 356 -30.81 -13.86 -13.60
CA TYR A 356 -31.98 -14.56 -14.17
C TYR A 356 -32.19 -15.96 -13.61
#